data_AF-A0A150R5I5-F1
#
_entry.id   AF-A0A150R5I5-F1
#
_cell.length_a   1.000
_cell.length_b   1.000
_cell.length_c   1.000
_cell.angle_alpha   90.00
_cell.angle_beta   90.00
_cell.angle_gamma   90.00
#
_symmetry.space_group_name_H-M   'P 1'
#
loop_
_entity.id
_entity.type
_entity.pdbx_description
1 polymer ?
#
loop_
_entity_poly.entity_id
_entity_poly.type
_entity_poly.pdbx_seq_one_letter_code
_entity_poly.pdbx_strand_id
1 'polypeptide(L)' 'MSSDELLAQLLRLPRHERARLAEELLSSLEELDEDEAAAAWASELERRSREVAEGNVQTVDWDTARTDLSRAL' A
#
# COMPACT_ATOMS: atom_id res chain seq x y z
N MET A 1 -26.71 -14.07 5.55
CA MET A 1 -26.47 -12.96 6.48
C MET A 1 -25.92 -11.81 5.68
N SER A 2 -26.57 -10.65 5.70
CA SER A 2 -26.10 -9.43 5.03
C SER A 2 -25.02 -8.73 5.87
N SER A 3 -24.25 -7.84 5.24
CA SER A 3 -23.28 -6.99 5.95
C SER A 3 -23.94 -6.17 7.06
N ASP A 4 -25.17 -5.69 6.83
CA ASP A 4 -25.95 -4.96 7.82
C ASP A 4 -26.37 -5.85 9.00
N GLU A 5 -26.78 -7.10 8.74
CA GLU A 5 -27.11 -8.07 9.78
C GLU A 5 -25.88 -8.46 10.62
N LEU A 6 -24.70 -8.53 10.01
CA LEU A 6 -23.43 -8.77 10.71
C LEU A 6 -23.00 -7.56 11.55
N LEU A 7 -23.08 -6.36 10.98
CA LEU A 7 -22.77 -5.12 11.70
C LEU A 7 -23.67 -4.94 12.93
N ALA A 8 -24.97 -5.20 12.79
CA ALA A 8 -25.91 -5.15 13.90
C ALA A 8 -25.59 -6.15 15.03
N GLN A 9 -24.93 -7.27 14.72
CA GLN A 9 -24.46 -8.22 15.73
C GLN A 9 -23.16 -7.74 16.38
N LEU A 10 -22.18 -7.27 15.59
CA LEU A 10 -20.91 -6.73 16.10
C LEU A 10 -21.13 -5.55 17.05
N LEU A 11 -22.08 -4.66 16.74
CA LEU A 11 -22.40 -3.51 17.59
C LEU A 11 -22.99 -3.88 18.96
N ARG A 12 -23.50 -5.12 19.14
CA ARG A 12 -23.97 -5.63 20.44
C ARG A 12 -22.86 -6.12 21.36
N LEU A 13 -21.66 -6.38 20.82
CA LEU A 13 -20.52 -6.84 21.61
C LEU A 13 -20.03 -5.75 22.58
N PRO A 14 -19.35 -6.13 23.68
CA PRO A 14 -18.63 -5.19 24.52
C PRO A 14 -17.63 -4.34 23.73
N ARG A 15 -17.37 -3.12 24.21
CA ARG A 15 -16.49 -2.15 23.53
C ARG A 15 -15.12 -2.72 23.16
N HIS A 16 -14.51 -3.52 24.04
CA HIS A 16 -13.17 -4.07 23.82
C HIS A 16 -13.13 -5.13 22.71
N GLU A 17 -14.16 -5.98 22.61
CA GLU A 17 -14.28 -6.96 21.54
C GLU A 17 -14.50 -6.29 20.18
N ARG A 18 -15.32 -5.22 20.14
CA ARG A 18 -15.49 -4.44 18.92
C ARG A 18 -14.19 -3.78 18.47
N ALA A 19 -13.39 -3.26 19.40
CA ALA A 19 -12.11 -2.65 19.08
C ALA A 19 -11.14 -3.67 18.47
N ARG A 20 -11.03 -4.87 19.06
CA ARG A 20 -10.22 -5.96 18.52
C ARG A 20 -10.66 -6.37 17.11
N LEU A 21 -11.96 -6.57 16.89
CA LEU A 21 -12.48 -6.97 15.58
C LEU A 21 -12.33 -5.88 14.52
N ALA A 22 -12.44 -4.60 14.91
CA ALA A 22 -12.18 -3.49 14.00
C ALA A 22 -10.70 -3.42 13.61
N GLU A 23 -9.79 -3.66 14.55
CA GLU A 23 -8.35 -3.76 14.28
C GLU A 23 -8.03 -4.90 13.31
N GLU A 24 -8.50 -6.13 13.59
CA GLU A 24 -8.30 -7.28 12.69
C GLU A 24 -8.86 -7.03 11.28
N LEU A 25 -10.05 -6.43 11.18
CA LEU A 25 -10.64 -6.08 9.88
C LEU A 25 -9.82 -5.01 9.15
N LEU A 26 -9.34 -3.98 9.83
CA LEU A 26 -8.49 -2.96 9.23
C LEU A 26 -7.16 -3.56 8.76
N SER A 27 -6.52 -4.41 9.56
CA SER A 27 -5.29 -5.10 9.15
C SER A 27 -5.50 -5.99 7.92
N SER A 28 -6.66 -6.64 7.77
CA SER A 28 -6.96 -7.43 6.57
C SER A 28 -7.08 -6.59 5.28
N LEU A 29 -7.26 -5.26 5.40
CA LEU A 29 -7.23 -4.34 4.26
C LEU A 29 -5.81 -3.86 3.92
N GLU A 30 -4.88 -3.96 4.87
CA GLU A 30 -3.46 -3.61 4.68
C GLU A 30 -2.68 -4.73 4.01
N GLU A 31 -3.22 -5.94 3.99
CA GLU A 31 -2.87 -7.00 3.05
C GLU A 31 -3.34 -6.59 1.64
N LEU A 32 -2.70 -5.54 1.08
CA LEU A 32 -2.60 -5.41 -0.36
C LEU A 32 -2.13 -6.76 -0.88
N ASP A 33 -2.85 -7.33 -1.83
CA ASP A 33 -2.40 -8.53 -2.52
C ASP A 33 -0.97 -8.27 -2.99
N GLU A 34 -0.01 -8.95 -2.35
CA GLU A 34 1.42 -8.73 -2.58
C GLU A 34 1.72 -8.91 -4.07
N ASP A 35 0.98 -9.77 -4.76
CA ASP A 35 1.09 -9.99 -6.19
C ASP A 35 0.56 -8.79 -7.00
N GLU A 36 -0.55 -8.18 -6.60
CA GLU A 36 -1.06 -6.95 -7.23
C GLU A 36 -0.11 -5.77 -7.01
N ALA A 37 0.40 -5.61 -5.79
CA ALA A 37 1.38 -4.58 -5.45
C ALA A 37 2.69 -4.78 -6.24
N ALA A 38 3.19 -6.02 -6.31
CA ALA A 38 4.37 -6.37 -7.08
C ALA A 38 4.14 -6.11 -8.59
N ALA A 39 2.97 -6.46 -9.13
CA ALA A 39 2.62 -6.20 -10.53
C ALA A 39 2.55 -4.69 -10.83
N ALA A 40 1.95 -3.90 -9.94
CA ALA A 40 1.89 -2.45 -10.08
C ALA A 40 3.30 -1.82 -10.06
N TRP A 41 4.17 -2.24 -9.13
CA TRP A 41 5.56 -1.80 -9.08
C TRP A 41 6.38 -2.23 -10.29
N ALA A 42 6.18 -3.45 -10.79
CA ALA A 42 6.86 -3.95 -11.99
C ALA A 42 6.49 -3.10 -13.22
N SER A 43 5.20 -2.81 -13.41
CA SER A 43 4.73 -1.95 -14.50
C SER A 43 5.32 -0.54 -14.43
N GLU A 44 5.37 0.05 -13.23
CA GLU A 44 5.94 1.38 -13.03
C GLU A 44 7.47 1.41 -13.26
N LEU A 45 8.20 0.39 -12.78
CA LEU A 45 9.63 0.26 -13.02
C LEU A 45 9.96 0.11 -14.51
N GLU A 46 9.19 -0.69 -15.25
CA GLU A 46 9.36 -0.85 -16.68
C GLU A 46 9.13 0.48 -17.42
N ARG A 47 8.05 1.20 -17.07
CA ARG A 47 7.75 2.52 -17.63
C ARG A 47 8.89 3.51 -17.39
N ARG A 48 9.35 3.64 -16.14
CA ARG A 48 10.45 4.57 -15.79
C ARG A 48 11.78 4.19 -16.44
N SER A 49 12.10 2.90 -16.49
CA SER A 49 13.31 2.41 -17.16
C SER A 49 13.34 2.83 -18.63
N ARG A 50 12.19 2.70 -19.31
CA ARG A 50 12.02 3.12 -20.71
C ARG A 50 12.18 4.63 -20.88
N GLU A 51 11.55 5.43 -20.03
CA GLU A 51 11.67 6.89 -20.07
C GLU A 51 13.12 7.36 -19.91
N VAL A 52 13.89 6.71 -19.04
CA VAL A 52 15.34 6.97 -18.88
C VAL A 52 16.10 6.57 -20.13
N ALA A 53 15.86 5.36 -20.67
CA ALA A 53 16.55 4.86 -21.85
C ALA A 53 16.27 5.71 -23.12
N GLU A 54 15.06 6.24 -23.25
CA GLU A 54 14.64 7.10 -24.35
C GLU A 54 15.05 8.58 -24.14
N GLY A 55 15.52 8.95 -22.95
CA GLY A 55 15.89 10.32 -22.61
C GLY A 55 14.68 11.25 -22.42
N ASN A 56 13.51 10.69 -22.12
CA ASN A 56 12.27 11.45 -21.91
C ASN A 56 12.21 12.14 -20.54
N VAL A 57 13.17 11.86 -19.66
CA VAL A 57 13.25 12.40 -18.30
C VAL A 57 14.65 12.93 -18.01
N GLN A 58 14.72 14.01 -17.24
CA GLN A 58 15.98 14.51 -16.72
C GLN A 58 16.45 13.63 -15.57
N THR A 59 17.63 13.05 -15.69
CA THR A 59 18.25 12.23 -14.66
C THR A 59 19.14 13.05 -13.73
N VAL A 60 19.42 12.50 -12.56
CA VAL A 60 20.40 13.01 -11.60
C VAL A 60 21.45 11.94 -11.34
N ASP A 61 22.64 12.34 -10.90
CA ASP A 61 23.67 11.39 -10.48
C ASP A 61 23.19 10.54 -9.30
N TRP A 62 23.61 9.27 -9.29
CA TRP A 62 23.22 8.30 -8.27
C TRP A 62 23.56 8.76 -6.84
N ASP A 63 24.72 9.39 -6.63
CA ASP A 63 25.11 9.90 -5.31
C ASP A 63 24.18 10.99 -4.80
N THR A 64 23.65 11.82 -5.69
CA THR A 64 22.64 12.83 -5.37
C THR A 64 21.33 12.16 -4.96
N ALA A 65 20.83 11.24 -5.80
CA ALA A 65 19.59 10.50 -5.52
C ALA A 65 19.65 9.73 -4.19
N ARG A 66 20.76 9.03 -3.93
CA ARG A 66 20.98 8.28 -2.69
C ARG A 66 21.00 9.19 -1.46
N THR A 67 21.62 10.35 -1.57
CA THR A 67 21.66 11.34 -0.48
C THR A 67 20.27 11.86 -0.16
N ASP A 68 19.47 12.18 -1.18
CA ASP A 68 18.11 12.69 -0.99
C ASP A 68 17.17 11.64 -0.38
N LEU A 69 17.24 10.38 -0.85
CA LEU A 69 16.48 9.27 -0.28
C LEU A 69 16.77 9.06 1.21
N SER A 70 18.04 9.14 1.62
CA SER A 70 18.45 8.96 3.02
C SER A 70 17.96 10.08 3.97
N ARG A 71 17.51 11.22 3.42
CA ARG A 71 16.96 12.33 4.20
C ARG A 71 15.44 12.30 4.30
N ALA A 72 14.78 11.60 3.37
CA ALA A 72 13.33 11.53 3.26
C ALA A 72 12.72 10.37 4.06
N LEU A 73 13.54 9.39 4.47
CA LEU A 73 13.20 8.27 5.34
C LEU A 73 13.70 8.53 6.76
#